data_AF-A0A929ZHE4-F1
#
_entry.id   AF-A0A929ZHE4-F1
#
_cell.length_a   1.000
_cell.length_b   1.000
_cell.length_c   1.000
_cell.angle_alpha   90.00
_cell.angle_beta   90.00
_cell.angle_gamma   90.00
#
_symmetry.space_group_name_H-M   'P 1'
#
loop_
_entity.id
_entity.type
_entity.pdbx_description
1 polymer ?
#
loop_
_entity_poly.entity_id
_entity_poly.type
_entity_poly.pdbx_seq_one_letter_code
_entity_poly.pdbx_strand_id
1 'polypeptide(L)' 'DTAAGLYLWVADPAHPGDSWALVNRLAELGILVAPGDFYGTAAHGRVRVALTASDERVQAAASRIREAWAER' A
#
# COMPACT_ATOMS: atom_id res chain seq x y z
N ASP A 1 22.57 -6.20 6.67
CA ASP A 1 21.32 -5.62 6.19
C ASP A 1 20.36 -5.35 7.31
N THR A 2 20.15 -4.09 7.65
CA THR A 2 19.01 -3.71 8.49
C THR A 2 17.85 -3.40 7.56
N ALA A 3 16.72 -4.07 7.77
CA ALA A 3 15.44 -3.69 7.16
C ALA A 3 14.89 -2.45 7.89
N ALA A 4 15.64 -1.35 7.87
CA ALA A 4 15.21 -0.07 8.41
C ALA A 4 14.84 0.84 7.24
N GLY A 5 13.55 1.08 7.06
CA GLY A 5 13.04 1.96 6.02
C GLY A 5 11.74 2.60 6.45
N LEU A 6 11.60 3.90 6.16
CA LEU A 6 10.37 4.67 6.40
C LEU A 6 9.25 4.31 5.41
N TYR A 7 9.48 3.36 4.50
CA TYR A 7 8.57 3.01 3.41
C TYR A 7 8.46 1.50 3.21
N LEU A 8 7.26 1.03 2.90
CA LEU A 8 6.98 -0.33 2.44
C LEU A 8 6.59 -0.34 0.97
N TRP A 9 7.05 -1.37 0.26
CA TRP A 9 6.52 -1.75 -1.04
C TRP A 9 5.44 -2.80 -0.86
N VAL A 10 4.22 -2.48 -1.23
CA VAL A 10 3.04 -3.33 -1.01
C VAL A 10 2.43 -3.71 -2.34
N ALA A 11 2.04 -4.97 -2.50
CA ALA A 11 1.33 -5.48 -3.67
C ALA A 11 0.05 -6.19 -3.22
N ASP A 12 -0.94 -6.26 -4.11
CA ASP A 12 -2.10 -7.13 -3.97
C ASP A 12 -1.83 -8.42 -4.77
N PRO A 13 -1.58 -9.56 -4.11
CA PRO A 13 -1.23 -10.80 -4.81
C PRO A 13 -2.39 -11.36 -5.66
N ALA A 14 -3.65 -10.99 -5.37
CA ALA A 14 -4.79 -11.43 -6.15
C ALA A 14 -4.95 -10.64 -7.47
N HIS A 15 -4.40 -9.42 -7.53
CA HIS A 15 -4.49 -8.53 -8.69
C HIS A 15 -3.10 -7.97 -9.04
N PRO A 16 -2.17 -8.82 -9.49
CA PRO A 16 -0.81 -8.38 -9.78
C PRO A 16 -0.77 -7.44 -10.99
N GLY A 17 0.16 -6.48 -10.96
CA GLY A 17 0.58 -5.74 -12.15
C GLY A 17 -0.10 -4.39 -12.40
N ASP A 18 -1.11 -4.00 -11.62
CA ASP A 18 -1.76 -2.68 -11.76
C ASP A 18 -1.65 -1.86 -10.47
N SER A 19 -0.68 -0.93 -10.45
CA SER A 19 -0.46 -0.07 -9.28
C SER A 19 -1.56 0.96 -9.11
N TRP A 20 -2.16 1.46 -10.19
CA TRP A 20 -3.20 2.49 -10.15
C TRP A 20 -4.53 1.93 -9.66
N ALA A 21 -4.88 0.72 -10.07
CA ALA A 21 -6.02 0.01 -9.49
C ALA A 21 -5.82 -0.23 -7.98
N LEU A 22 -4.60 -0.54 -7.54
CA LEU A 22 -4.29 -0.67 -6.11
C LEU A 22 -4.37 0.68 -5.37
N VAL A 23 -3.89 1.77 -5.97
CA VAL A 23 -4.09 3.14 -5.44
C VAL A 23 -5.59 3.43 -5.25
N ASN A 24 -6.41 3.16 -6.25
CA ASN A 24 -7.86 3.43 -6.19
C ASN A 24 -8.54 2.65 -5.07
N ARG A 25 -8.26 1.34 -4.94
CA ARG A 25 -8.81 0.51 -3.86
C ARG A 25 -8.40 1.02 -2.47
N LEU A 26 -7.16 1.46 -2.30
CA LEU A 26 -6.71 2.02 -1.02
C LEU A 26 -7.31 3.40 -0.75
N ALA A 27 -7.52 4.21 -1.79
CA ALA A 27 -8.17 5.51 -1.68
C ALA A 27 -9.64 5.39 -1.24
N GLU A 28 -10.37 4.36 -1.69
CA GLU A 28 -11.72 4.03 -1.22
C GLU A 28 -11.76 3.76 0.30
N LEU A 29 -10.65 3.30 0.88
CA LEU A 29 -10.47 3.09 2.32
C LEU A 29 -9.91 4.32 3.06
N GLY A 30 -9.78 5.46 2.36
CA GLY A 30 -9.19 6.69 2.91
C GLY A 30 -7.68 6.58 3.16
N ILE A 31 -6.95 5.81 2.35
CA ILE A 31 -5.50 5.60 2.47
C ILE A 31 -4.81 6.12 1.20
N LEU A 32 -3.96 7.13 1.36
CA LEU A 32 -3.18 7.70 0.26
C LEU A 32 -1.82 7.00 0.16
N VAL A 33 -1.46 6.59 -1.05
CA VAL A 33 -0.20 5.90 -1.37
C VAL A 33 0.35 6.39 -2.70
N ALA A 34 1.63 6.17 -2.96
CA ALA A 34 2.22 6.47 -4.27
C ALA A 34 2.20 5.22 -5.17
N PRO A 35 1.77 5.33 -6.44
CA PRO A 35 1.86 4.22 -7.39
C PRO A 35 3.33 3.88 -7.69
N GLY A 36 3.60 2.60 -7.88
CA GLY A 36 4.92 2.10 -8.26
C GLY A 36 5.37 2.55 -9.64
N ASP A 37 4.44 2.90 -10.53
CA ASP A 37 4.69 3.42 -11.88
C ASP A 37 5.62 4.64 -11.89
N PHE A 38 5.65 5.44 -10.81
CA PHE A 38 6.58 6.56 -10.67
C PHE A 38 8.05 6.14 -10.48
N TYR A 39 8.30 4.86 -10.18
CA TYR A 39 9.61 4.32 -9.78
C TYR A 39 10.16 3.28 -10.77
N GLY A 40 9.52 3.15 -11.93
CA GLY A 40 9.96 2.27 -13.03
C GLY A 40 9.40 0.85 -12.95
N THR A 41 9.75 0.05 -13.95
CA THR A 41 9.12 -1.26 -14.22
C THR A 41 9.26 -2.27 -13.08
N ALA A 42 10.35 -2.20 -12.30
CA ALA A 42 10.56 -3.06 -11.14
C ALA A 42 9.51 -2.86 -10.02
N ALA A 43 8.84 -1.71 -10.01
CA ALA A 43 7.81 -1.37 -9.04
C ALA A 43 6.37 -1.51 -9.59
N HIS A 44 6.18 -1.96 -10.83
CA HIS A 44 4.84 -2.16 -11.40
C HIS A 44 3.99 -3.13 -10.55
N GLY A 45 2.71 -2.80 -10.41
CA GLY A 45 1.77 -3.56 -9.58
C GLY A 45 1.98 -3.39 -8.08
N ARG A 46 2.80 -2.43 -7.66
CA ARG A 46 3.07 -2.12 -6.25
C ARG A 46 2.71 -0.69 -5.92
N VAL A 47 2.45 -0.42 -4.65
CA VAL A 47 2.37 0.94 -4.11
C VAL A 47 3.44 1.14 -3.05
N ARG A 48 3.88 2.38 -2.88
CA ARG A 48 4.80 2.78 -1.82
C ARG A 48 4.02 3.42 -0.69
N VAL A 49 4.13 2.83 0.50
CA VAL A 49 3.43 3.25 1.72
C VAL A 49 4.43 3.88 2.68
N ALA A 50 4.16 5.09 3.17
CA ALA A 50 4.99 5.73 4.19
C ALA A 50 4.57 5.26 5.60
N LEU A 51 5.55 4.95 6.45
CA LEU A 51 5.37 4.57 7.85
C LEU A 51 5.74 5.72 8.82
N THR A 52 5.70 6.96 8.34
CA THR A 52 6.11 8.15 9.11
C THR A 52 4.96 8.81 9.89
N ALA A 53 3.76 8.23 9.84
CA ALA A 53 2.64 8.64 10.68
C ALA A 53 2.75 8.04 12.09
N SER A 54 1.95 8.51 13.05
CA SER A 54 1.90 7.92 14.38
C SER A 54 1.41 6.46 14.33
N ASP A 55 1.84 5.65 15.31
CA ASP A 55 1.45 4.26 15.44
C ASP A 55 -0.07 4.06 15.42
N GLU A 56 -0.81 4.94 16.10
CA GLU A 56 -2.28 4.94 16.10
C GLU A 56 -2.86 5.07 14.69
N ARG A 57 -2.32 5.98 13.87
CA ARG A 57 -2.79 6.21 12.50
C ARG A 57 -2.41 5.07 11.57
N VAL A 58 -1.22 4.52 11.72
CA VAL A 58 -0.77 3.32 10.98
C VAL A 58 -1.65 2.13 11.34
N GLN A 59 -1.93 1.91 12.63
CA GLN A 59 -2.79 0.83 13.10
C GLN A 59 -4.22 0.97 12.57
N ALA A 60 -4.79 2.17 12.59
CA ALA A 60 -6.12 2.42 12.03
C ALA A 60 -6.20 2.13 10.53
N ALA A 61 -5.17 2.51 9.75
CA ALA A 61 -5.09 2.18 8.33
C ALA A 61 -4.96 0.66 8.10
N ALA A 62 -4.13 -0.01 8.90
CA ALA A 62 -3.96 -1.46 8.83
C ALA A 62 -5.25 -2.23 9.16
N SER A 63 -6.06 -1.76 10.11
CA SER A 63 -7.37 -2.35 10.41
C SER A 63 -8.34 -2.23 9.23
N ARG A 64 -8.48 -1.03 8.63
CA ARG A 64 -9.34 -0.86 7.43
C ARG A 64 -8.94 -1.77 6.28
N ILE A 65 -7.62 -1.94 6.07
CA ILE A 65 -7.11 -2.89 5.05
C ILE A 65 -7.51 -4.32 5.40
N ARG A 66 -7.29 -4.77 6.64
CA ARG A 66 -7.64 -6.14 7.05
C ARG A 66 -9.12 -6.44 6.89
N GLU A 67 -9.99 -5.51 7.29
CA GLU A 67 -11.45 -5.66 7.15
C GLU A 67 -11.84 -5.78 5.67
N ALA A 68 -11.40 -4.83 4.83
CA ALA A 68 -11.76 -4.81 3.41
C ALA A 68 -11.20 -6.01 2.62
N TRP A 69 -10.06 -6.57 3.03
CA TRP A 69 -9.48 -7.76 2.39
C TRP A 69 -9.99 -9.08 2.97
N ALA A 70 -10.56 -9.11 4.18
CA ALA A 70 -11.18 -10.32 4.72
C ALA A 70 -12.54 -10.61 4.06
N GLU A 71 -13.22 -9.58 3.57
CA GLU A 71 -14.50 -9.67 2.86
C GLU A 71 -14.36 -10.01 1.37
N ARG A 72 -13.12 -10.12 0.87
CA ARG A 72 -12.78 -10.37 -0.54
C ARG A 72 -12.25 -11.79 -0.74
#